data_AF-A0A9Q3Q5F8-F1
#
_entry.id   AF-A0A9Q3Q5F8-F1
#
_cell.length_a   1.000
_cell.length_b   1.000
_cell.length_c   1.000
_cell.angle_alpha   90.00
_cell.angle_beta   90.00
_cell.angle_gamma   90.00
#
_symmetry.space_group_name_H-M   'P 1'
#
loop_
_entity.id
_entity.type
_entity.pdbx_description
1 polymer ?
#
loop_
_entity_poly.entity_id
_entity_poly.type
_entity_poly.pdbx_seq_one_letter_code
_entity_poly.pdbx_strand_id
1 'polypeptide(L)'
;MKGLLEKDFPVRISCQSISNLVTDMDITWKQVKNIPSSWNKPNLLAQHANFVNPQGLDLDSIIIFVYESGFDLHSGRGFGYSPSGKPSVLSLVPKVKQVTLIAAISDEEFVYHELLNSNGQMT
;
A
#
# COMPACT_ATOMS: atom_id res chain seq x y z
N MET A 1 -48.89 3.45 -23.05
CA MET A 1 -47.68 2.71 -22.62
C MET A 1 -46.97 3.46 -21.48
N LYS A 2 -47.62 3.61 -20.33
CA LYS A 2 -47.09 4.41 -19.19
C LYS A 2 -47.12 3.63 -17.87
N GLY A 3 -46.98 2.30 -17.93
CA GLY A 3 -47.14 1.41 -16.77
C GLY A 3 -46.22 0.19 -16.75
N LEU A 4 -45.10 0.22 -17.50
CA LEU A 4 -44.19 -0.93 -17.64
C LEU A 4 -42.79 -0.69 -17.05
N LEU A 5 -42.50 0.50 -16.52
CA LEU A 5 -41.14 0.90 -16.11
C LEU A 5 -40.92 1.00 -14.60
N GLU A 6 -41.90 0.61 -13.77
CA GLU A 6 -41.81 0.74 -12.30
C GLU A 6 -42.09 -0.59 -11.58
N LYS A 7 -41.60 -1.70 -12.16
CA LYS A 7 -41.58 -3.00 -11.48
C LYS A 7 -40.15 -3.35 -11.13
N ASP A 8 -39.85 -3.30 -9.84
CA ASP A 8 -38.66 -3.93 -9.29
C ASP A 8 -38.82 -5.44 -9.43
N PHE A 9 -38.08 -6.03 -10.37
CA PHE A 9 -37.98 -7.48 -10.48
C PHE A 9 -36.86 -7.95 -9.56
N PRO A 10 -37.14 -8.80 -8.55
CA PRO A 10 -36.09 -9.35 -7.71
C PRO A 10 -35.23 -10.29 -8.54
N VAL A 11 -34.08 -9.80 -8.98
CA VAL A 11 -33.06 -10.60 -9.66
C VAL A 11 -32.35 -11.43 -8.59
N ARG A 12 -32.59 -12.75 -8.59
CA ARG A 12 -31.88 -13.71 -7.75
C ARG A 12 -30.75 -14.33 -8.55
N ILE A 13 -29.51 -14.01 -8.20
CA ILE A 13 -28.32 -14.59 -8.81
C ILE A 13 -27.52 -15.30 -7.71
N SER A 14 -26.97 -16.48 -8.03
CA SER A 14 -26.10 -17.19 -7.10
C SER A 14 -24.73 -16.51 -6.99
N CYS A 15 -24.08 -16.57 -5.83
CA CYS A 15 -22.70 -16.08 -5.68
C CYS A 15 -21.75 -16.74 -6.69
N GLN A 16 -22.00 -17.99 -7.07
CA GLN A 16 -21.20 -18.71 -8.06
C GLN A 16 -21.32 -18.10 -9.45
N SER A 17 -22.53 -17.70 -9.87
CA SER A 17 -22.75 -17.03 -11.15
C SER A 17 -22.03 -15.68 -11.21
N ILE A 18 -21.99 -14.94 -10.09
CA ILE A 18 -21.22 -13.70 -9.98
C ILE A 18 -19.71 -13.99 -10.05
N SER A 19 -19.24 -15.02 -9.33
CA SER A 19 -17.83 -15.42 -9.33
C SER A 19 -17.34 -15.78 -10.73
N ASN A 20 -18.13 -16.55 -11.49
CA ASN A 20 -17.78 -16.94 -12.86
C ASN A 20 -17.71 -15.71 -13.78
N LEU A 21 -18.71 -14.81 -13.69
CA LEU A 21 -18.71 -13.57 -14.46
C LEU A 21 -17.47 -12.71 -14.16
N VAL A 22 -17.14 -12.52 -12.88
CA VAL A 22 -15.95 -11.74 -12.48
C VAL A 22 -14.65 -12.41 -12.90
N THR A 23 -14.60 -13.74 -13.00
CA THR A 23 -13.42 -14.48 -13.48
C THR A 23 -13.23 -14.35 -14.99
N ASP A 24 -14.33 -14.32 -15.74
CA ASP A 24 -14.31 -14.11 -17.19
C ASP A 24 -13.99 -12.66 -17.57
N MET A 25 -14.29 -11.72 -16.68
CA MET A 25 -13.83 -10.34 -16.79
C MET A 25 -12.36 -10.27 -16.33
N ASP A 26 -11.49 -9.59 -17.07
CA ASP A 26 -10.09 -9.36 -16.67
C ASP A 26 -9.99 -8.35 -15.51
N ILE A 27 -10.57 -8.72 -14.36
CA ILE A 27 -10.65 -7.91 -13.14
C ILE A 27 -9.75 -8.55 -12.10
N THR A 28 -8.80 -7.77 -11.60
CA THR A 28 -7.96 -8.16 -10.47
C THR A 28 -8.48 -7.56 -9.17
N TRP A 29 -8.46 -8.34 -8.11
CA TRP A 29 -8.79 -7.87 -6.76
C TRP A 29 -7.55 -7.29 -6.10
N LYS A 30 -7.58 -6.00 -5.78
CA LYS A 30 -6.53 -5.34 -5.01
C LYS A 30 -7.02 -5.07 -3.60
N GLN A 31 -6.22 -5.48 -2.61
CA GLN A 31 -6.49 -5.08 -1.23
C GLN A 31 -6.24 -3.57 -1.11
N VAL A 32 -7.29 -2.82 -0.79
CA VAL A 32 -7.18 -1.38 -0.54
C VAL A 32 -6.55 -1.21 0.85
N LYS A 33 -5.47 -0.43 0.94
CA LYS A 33 -4.90 -0.05 2.23
C LYS A 33 -5.77 1.04 2.85
N ASN A 34 -6.05 0.93 4.15
CA ASN A 34 -6.77 1.97 4.87
C ASN A 34 -5.93 3.26 4.87
N ILE A 35 -6.49 4.33 4.32
CA ILE A 35 -5.94 5.67 4.50
C ILE A 35 -6.37 6.12 5.90
N PRO A 36 -5.43 6.55 6.77
CA PRO A 36 -5.80 7.06 8.08
C PRO A 36 -6.78 8.22 7.95
N SER A 37 -7.89 8.19 8.72
CA SER A 37 -8.87 9.29 8.71
C SER A 37 -8.24 10.63 9.12
N SER A 38 -7.16 10.57 9.91
CA SER A 38 -6.35 11.71 10.29
C SER A 38 -5.69 12.42 9.11
N TRP A 39 -5.49 11.76 7.96
CA TRP A 39 -4.90 12.35 6.75
C TRP A 39 -5.93 13.13 5.91
N ASN A 40 -7.22 12.87 6.10
CA ASN A 40 -8.31 13.53 5.37
C ASN A 40 -8.82 14.79 6.09
N LYS A 41 -8.06 15.34 7.04
CA LYS A 41 -8.47 16.57 7.72
C LYS A 41 -8.40 17.74 6.74
N PRO A 42 -9.43 18.60 6.66
CA PRO A 42 -9.48 19.70 5.68
C PRO A 42 -8.25 20.62 5.71
N ASN A 43 -7.70 20.86 6.90
CA ASN A 43 -6.49 21.67 7.06
C ASN A 43 -5.23 21.01 6.48
N LEU A 44 -5.08 19.69 6.61
CA LEU A 44 -3.96 18.94 6.01
C LEU A 44 -4.10 18.87 4.50
N LEU A 45 -5.31 18.65 3.99
CA LEU A 45 -5.57 18.67 2.54
C LEU A 45 -5.27 20.04 1.94
N ALA A 46 -5.66 21.12 2.63
CA ALA A 46 -5.31 22.49 2.23
C ALA A 46 -3.80 22.75 2.28
N GLN A 47 -3.09 22.26 3.31
CA GLN A 47 -1.63 22.35 3.39
C GLN A 47 -0.94 21.58 2.24
N HIS A 48 -1.38 20.36 1.95
CA HIS A 48 -0.85 19.58 0.82
C HIS A 48 -1.11 20.29 -0.51
N ALA A 49 -2.33 20.79 -0.73
CA ALA A 49 -2.67 21.52 -1.95
C ALA A 49 -1.84 22.81 -2.08
N ASN A 50 -1.64 23.56 -1.00
CA ASN A 50 -0.84 24.78 -1.00
C ASN A 50 0.67 24.52 -1.13
N PHE A 51 1.15 23.35 -0.72
CA PHE A 51 2.53 22.93 -0.97
C PHE A 51 2.72 22.56 -2.46
N VAL A 52 1.75 21.85 -3.06
CA VAL A 52 1.84 21.34 -4.43
C VAL A 52 1.49 22.40 -5.50
N ASN A 53 0.54 23.31 -5.26
CA ASN A 53 -0.03 24.16 -6.32
C ASN A 53 0.62 25.55 -6.57
N PRO A 54 1.64 26.01 -5.83
CA PRO A 54 2.48 27.13 -6.29
C PRO A 54 3.98 26.81 -6.39
N GLN A 55 4.46 25.70 -5.83
CA GLN A 55 5.85 25.28 -5.86
C GLN A 55 6.00 24.01 -6.69
N GLY A 56 5.62 24.07 -7.97
CA GLY A 56 6.23 23.13 -8.92
C GLY A 56 7.73 23.13 -8.64
N LEU A 57 8.33 21.95 -8.44
CA LEU A 57 9.75 21.76 -8.16
C LEU A 57 10.59 22.13 -9.39
N ASP A 58 10.31 23.29 -9.99
CA ASP A 58 11.13 23.99 -10.96
C ASP A 58 12.15 24.82 -10.17
N LEU A 59 12.93 24.08 -9.37
CA LEU A 59 14.08 24.63 -8.69
C LEU A 59 15.24 24.47 -9.67
N ASP A 60 15.93 25.55 -10.03
CA ASP A 60 17.18 25.52 -10.82
C ASP A 60 18.35 24.83 -10.06
N SER A 61 18.02 23.95 -9.13
CA SER A 61 18.92 23.30 -8.19
C SER A 61 18.50 21.84 -8.02
N ILE A 62 19.51 20.97 -7.91
CA ILE A 62 19.31 19.55 -7.60
C ILE A 62 18.58 19.42 -6.26
N ILE A 63 17.45 18.72 -6.27
CA ILE A 63 16.66 18.45 -5.07
C ILE A 63 17.07 17.10 -4.51
N ILE A 64 17.42 17.06 -3.22
CA ILE A 64 17.74 15.82 -2.53
C ILE A 64 16.62 15.48 -1.56
N PHE A 65 15.95 14.37 -1.80
CA PHE A 65 14.93 13.79 -0.92
C PHE A 65 15.60 12.89 0.11
N VAL A 66 15.48 13.24 1.38
CA VAL A 66 15.97 12.43 2.50
C VAL A 66 14.81 11.78 3.22
N TYR A 67 14.89 10.47 3.44
CA TYR A 67 13.87 9.74 4.17
C TYR A 67 14.47 8.65 5.06
N GLU A 68 13.80 8.38 6.16
CA GLU A 68 14.12 7.31 7.10
C GLU A 68 12.99 6.26 7.07
N SER A 69 13.35 5.00 6.84
CA SER A 69 12.39 3.89 6.81
C SER A 69 12.89 2.69 7.60
N GLY A 70 12.05 2.21 8.52
CA GLY A 70 12.29 0.96 9.23
C GLY A 70 11.93 -0.25 8.37
N PHE A 71 12.87 -1.19 8.25
CA PHE A 71 12.68 -2.48 7.60
C PHE A 71 12.76 -3.60 8.64
N ASP A 72 11.76 -4.46 8.62
CA ASP A 72 11.89 -5.76 9.27
C ASP A 72 12.85 -6.61 8.42
N LEU A 73 13.99 -7.03 8.96
CA LEU A 73 14.92 -7.95 8.28
C LEU A 73 14.35 -9.37 8.10
N HIS A 74 13.07 -9.56 8.34
CA HIS A 74 12.40 -10.83 8.20
C HIS A 74 11.48 -10.71 7.01
N SER A 75 11.69 -11.57 6.02
CA SER A 75 10.73 -11.80 4.95
C SER A 75 9.46 -12.40 5.57
N GLY A 76 8.56 -11.54 6.05
CA GLY A 76 7.31 -11.96 6.65
C GLY A 76 6.42 -12.64 5.63
N ARG A 77 6.29 -13.96 5.72
CA ARG A 77 4.98 -14.58 5.59
C ARG A 77 4.77 -15.52 6.77
N GLY A 78 3.76 -15.21 7.58
CA GLY A 78 3.06 -16.21 8.39
C GLY A 78 2.21 -17.18 7.54
N PHE A 79 2.55 -17.33 6.26
CA PHE A 79 1.89 -18.22 5.31
C PHE A 79 2.92 -19.23 4.84
N GLY A 80 2.91 -20.42 5.44
CA GLY A 80 3.53 -21.59 4.82
C GLY A 80 2.72 -22.02 3.62
N TYR A 81 3.38 -22.44 2.54
CA TYR A 81 2.70 -23.19 1.49
C TYR A 81 2.21 -24.51 2.09
N SER A 82 0.93 -24.81 1.95
CA SER A 82 0.35 -26.09 2.33
C SER A 82 -0.49 -26.61 1.18
N PRO A 83 -0.48 -27.93 0.91
CA PRO A 83 -1.40 -28.53 -0.04
C PRO A 83 -2.85 -28.17 0.28
N SER A 84 -3.69 -28.08 -0.75
CA SER A 84 -5.12 -27.80 -0.58
C SER A 84 -5.75 -28.73 0.45
N GLY A 85 -6.47 -28.16 1.41
CA GLY A 85 -7.10 -28.89 2.52
C GLY A 85 -6.19 -29.20 3.72
N LYS A 86 -4.91 -28.78 3.71
CA LYS A 86 -4.03 -28.90 4.87
C LYS A 86 -3.81 -27.54 5.55
N PRO A 87 -3.74 -27.49 6.90
CA PRO A 87 -3.43 -26.25 7.59
C PRO A 87 -2.04 -25.75 7.18
N SER A 88 -1.90 -24.44 6.98
CA SER A 88 -0.60 -23.81 6.83
C SER A 88 0.10 -23.78 8.17
N VAL A 89 1.34 -24.28 8.23
CA VAL A 89 2.16 -24.19 9.43
C VAL A 89 2.67 -22.75 9.57
N LEU A 90 2.44 -22.16 10.73
CA LEU A 90 2.96 -20.84 11.07
C LEU A 90 4.49 -20.95 11.22
N SER A 91 5.24 -20.21 10.40
CA SER A 91 6.67 -20.04 10.64
C SER A 91 6.85 -19.10 11.83
N LEU A 92 7.15 -19.66 13.00
CA LEU A 92 7.55 -18.89 14.18
C LEU A 92 8.98 -18.40 14.00
N VAL A 93 9.21 -17.48 13.07
CA VAL A 93 10.49 -16.76 12.99
C VAL A 93 10.54 -15.82 14.20
N PRO A 94 11.62 -15.84 15.00
CA PRO A 94 11.74 -14.97 16.18
C PRO A 94 11.52 -13.52 15.79
N LYS A 95 10.86 -12.79 16.68
CA LYS A 95 10.51 -11.39 16.48
C LYS A 95 11.77 -10.51 16.57
N VAL A 96 11.80 -9.49 15.70
CA VAL A 96 12.55 -8.22 15.78
C VAL A 96 14.08 -8.28 15.67
N LYS A 97 14.59 -8.35 14.44
CA LYS A 97 15.68 -7.45 14.03
C LYS A 97 15.12 -6.43 13.03
N GLN A 98 14.91 -5.22 13.52
CA GLN A 98 14.60 -4.07 12.69
C GLN A 98 15.90 -3.37 12.32
N VAL A 99 16.01 -2.97 11.07
CA VAL A 99 17.07 -2.10 10.58
C VAL A 99 16.41 -0.85 10.02
N THR A 100 16.98 0.29 10.32
CA THR A 100 16.52 1.56 9.77
C THR A 100 17.41 1.92 8.59
N LEU A 101 16.81 2.20 7.44
CA LEU A 101 17.49 2.81 6.31
C LEU A 101 17.28 4.32 6.37
N ILE A 102 18.37 5.06 6.36
CA ILE A 102 18.37 6.49 6.01
C ILE A 102 18.85 6.56 4.57
N ALA A 103 18.08 7.16 3.68
CA ALA A 103 18.45 7.30 2.27
C ALA A 103 18.25 8.73 1.79
N ALA A 104 19.16 9.18 0.95
CA ALA A 104 19.10 10.44 0.22
C ALA A 104 19.12 10.14 -1.28
N ILE A 105 18.13 10.63 -2.02
CA ILE A 105 17.97 10.39 -3.45
C ILE A 105 17.68 11.73 -4.13
N SER A 106 18.31 12.03 -5.25
CA SER A 106 17.97 13.17 -6.07
C SER A 106 17.04 12.79 -7.22
N ASP A 107 16.62 13.78 -8.00
CA ASP A 107 15.93 13.57 -9.27
C ASP A 107 16.78 12.86 -10.32
N GLU A 108 18.11 12.93 -10.21
CA GLU A 108 19.06 12.34 -11.17
C GLU A 108 19.66 11.01 -10.69
N GLU A 109 19.96 10.87 -9.39
CA GLU A 109 20.70 9.70 -8.89
C GLU A 109 20.45 9.37 -7.42
N PHE A 110 20.97 8.21 -7.02
CA PHE A 110 21.03 7.82 -5.62
C PHE A 110 22.26 8.46 -4.97
N VAL A 111 22.04 9.29 -3.95
CA VAL A 111 23.10 10.14 -3.37
C VAL A 111 23.80 9.44 -2.20
N TYR A 112 23.03 8.91 -1.25
CA TYR A 112 23.58 8.35 -0.02
C TYR A 112 22.62 7.36 0.65
N HIS A 113 23.17 6.40 1.38
CA HIS A 113 22.39 5.67 2.37
C HIS A 113 23.22 5.20 3.55
N GLU A 114 22.50 4.93 4.63
CA GLU A 114 23.02 4.35 5.85
C GLU A 114 22.04 3.34 6.42
N LEU A 115 22.56 2.23 6.94
CA LEU A 115 21.78 1.22 7.64
C LEU A 115 22.14 1.26 9.12
N LEU A 116 21.13 1.49 9.95
CA LEU A 116 21.24 1.45 11.40
C LEU A 116 20.66 0.14 11.92
N ASN A 117 21.38 -0.53 12.80
CA ASN A 117 20.86 -1.68 13.52
C ASN A 117 19.73 -1.27 14.50
N SER A 118 19.14 -2.25 15.19
CA SER A 118 18.04 -2.01 16.14
C SER A 118 18.37 -1.06 17.31
N ASN A 119 19.65 -0.78 17.54
CA ASN A 119 20.14 0.13 18.58
C ASN A 119 20.49 1.51 18.01
N GLY A 120 20.20 1.78 16.74
CA GLY A 120 20.53 3.04 16.07
C GLY A 120 22.02 3.19 15.75
N GLN A 121 22.80 2.10 15.82
CA GLN A 121 24.22 2.13 15.50
C GLN A 121 24.45 1.73 14.04
N MET A 122 25.44 2.35 13.41
CA MET A 122 25.90 1.96 12.08
C MET A 122 26.20 0.46 12.03
N THR A 123 25.68 -0.19 10.99
CA THR A 123 25.88 -1.62 10.76
C THR A 123 27.19 -1.88 10.01
#